data_AF-A0A1U7CI79-F1
#
_entry.id   AF-A0A1U7CI79-F1
#
_cell.length_a   1.000
_cell.length_b   1.000
_cell.length_c   1.000
_cell.angle_alpha   90.00
_cell.angle_beta   90.00
_cell.angle_gamma   90.00
#
_symmetry.space_group_name_H-M   'P 1'
#
loop_
_entity.id
_entity.type
_entity.pdbx_description
1 polymer ?
#
loop_
_entity_poly.entity_id
_entity_poly.type
_entity_poly.pdbx_seq_one_letter_code
_entity_poly.pdbx_strand_id
1 'polypeptide(L)'
;MATDAQIQANRANAKKSCGPKSDDGKARSRLNALKHGLCAKTVNPILPHEDPAELEAKIQEWIDDYQPTNAVERELITRAARLSWTLDRAERYETAVLARRVRKAMLRSKAKRTEKVCDLGRKLFYMAGKRLLPTSGPAWSDDPSAFVARLEESPEGVRWLLDRWVEMRCLIISNENWTFLDQFKFVRLLGKQPLAAIDDPELNEIFLAWETIEEVWGTRFWHQMQELTPYEDPAFSAWRVWREIVPRPESPEAGVAFLRGIAEREVERLQDLLVDLEEIEGDDALELAEQASFCTSDAAERLRRFQTARTRELLRTIDLLAKLRKAEAQASKPEKKASKEPNPPAPRKPAARPSSYRSDPIETLVAEGMTDYLAKLLEAGERPSRTPKIGANEANPLSPTSGGPGARAGG
;
A
#
# COMPACT_ATOMS: atom_id res chain seq x y z
N MET A 1 -19.55 1.33 -40.61
CA MET A 1 -20.59 0.35 -40.97
C MET A 1 -19.95 -1.04 -40.96
N ALA A 2 -20.66 -2.07 -40.49
CA ALA A 2 -20.13 -3.44 -40.47
C ALA A 2 -20.07 -4.01 -41.89
N THR A 3 -19.03 -4.78 -42.21
CA THR A 3 -18.83 -5.38 -43.54
C THR A 3 -19.76 -6.58 -43.75
N ASP A 4 -20.07 -6.93 -45.00
CA ASP A 4 -20.95 -8.07 -45.32
C ASP A 4 -20.43 -9.40 -44.75
N ALA A 5 -19.10 -9.56 -44.71
CA ALA A 5 -18.45 -10.69 -44.05
C ALA A 5 -18.72 -10.73 -42.54
N GLN A 6 -18.70 -9.58 -41.85
CA GLN A 6 -19.07 -9.49 -40.44
C GLN A 6 -20.56 -9.80 -40.21
N ILE A 7 -21.45 -9.39 -41.13
CA ILE A 7 -22.90 -9.64 -41.02
C ILE A 7 -23.20 -11.14 -41.19
N GLN A 8 -22.57 -11.81 -42.15
CA GLN A 8 -22.72 -13.27 -42.33
C GLN A 8 -22.15 -14.06 -41.14
N ALA A 9 -20.97 -13.70 -40.65
CA ALA A 9 -20.39 -14.34 -39.47
C ALA A 9 -21.27 -14.18 -38.23
N ASN A 10 -21.83 -12.98 -38.01
CA ASN A 10 -22.76 -12.73 -36.90
C ASN A 10 -24.05 -13.55 -37.02
N ARG A 11 -24.61 -13.70 -38.23
CA ARG A 11 -25.79 -14.55 -38.47
C ARG A 11 -25.50 -16.04 -38.22
N ALA A 12 -24.32 -16.53 -38.60
CA ALA A 12 -23.91 -17.91 -38.34
C ALA A 12 -23.67 -18.18 -36.84
N ASN A 13 -23.03 -17.24 -36.15
CA ASN A 13 -22.79 -17.33 -34.70
C ASN A 13 -24.08 -17.25 -33.89
N ALA A 14 -25.05 -16.42 -34.32
CA ALA A 14 -26.37 -16.33 -33.68
C ALA A 14 -27.15 -17.66 -33.70
N LYS A 15 -27.03 -18.46 -34.78
CA LYS A 15 -27.66 -19.79 -34.85
C LYS A 15 -27.03 -20.81 -33.88
N LYS A 16 -25.76 -20.63 -33.50
CA LYS A 16 -25.04 -21.49 -32.55
C LYS A 16 -25.19 -21.03 -31.10
N SER A 17 -25.49 -19.76 -30.87
CA SER A 17 -25.75 -19.19 -29.54
C SER A 17 -27.25 -19.21 -29.21
N CYS A 18 -27.81 -20.40 -29.02
CA CYS A 18 -29.10 -20.50 -28.35
C CYS A 18 -28.83 -20.41 -26.84
N GLY A 19 -29.29 -19.33 -26.20
CA GLY A 19 -29.25 -19.21 -24.74
C GLY A 19 -29.89 -20.43 -24.03
N PRO A 20 -29.67 -20.58 -22.72
CA PRO A 20 -30.09 -21.79 -22.00
C PRO A 20 -31.59 -22.04 -22.14
N LYS A 21 -31.96 -23.25 -22.58
CA LYS A 21 -33.35 -23.64 -22.86
C LYS A 21 -34.04 -24.38 -21.70
N SER A 22 -33.28 -25.00 -20.80
CA SER A 22 -33.80 -25.66 -19.60
C SER A 22 -34.01 -24.65 -18.47
N ASP A 23 -34.93 -24.94 -17.56
CA ASP A 23 -35.20 -24.07 -16.41
C ASP A 23 -33.99 -24.01 -15.45
N ASP A 24 -33.27 -25.12 -15.27
CA ASP A 24 -31.96 -25.13 -14.58
C ASP A 24 -30.90 -24.29 -15.30
N GLY A 25 -30.85 -24.36 -16.63
CA GLY A 25 -29.94 -23.56 -17.45
C GLY A 25 -30.25 -22.07 -17.37
N LYS A 26 -31.55 -21.71 -17.35
CA LYS A 26 -32.02 -20.34 -17.17
C LYS A 26 -31.75 -19.84 -15.76
N ALA A 27 -31.93 -20.68 -14.73
CA ALA A 27 -31.60 -20.35 -13.35
C ALA A 27 -30.10 -20.06 -13.19
N ARG A 28 -29.23 -20.92 -13.73
CA ARG A 28 -27.77 -20.70 -13.74
C ARG A 28 -27.37 -19.46 -14.53
N SER A 29 -27.97 -19.24 -15.71
CA SER A 29 -27.71 -18.03 -16.51
C SER A 29 -28.23 -16.74 -15.87
N ARG A 30 -29.32 -16.81 -15.09
CA ARG A 30 -29.86 -15.67 -14.32
C ARG A 30 -28.90 -15.25 -13.21
N LEU A 31 -28.17 -16.20 -12.63
CA LEU A 31 -27.14 -15.94 -11.63
C LEU A 31 -25.84 -15.34 -12.23
N ASN A 32 -25.54 -15.57 -13.52
CA ASN A 32 -24.37 -14.96 -14.18
C ASN A 32 -24.46 -13.42 -14.32
N ALA A 33 -25.66 -12.84 -14.30
CA ALA A 33 -25.86 -11.39 -14.32
C ALA A 33 -25.70 -10.75 -12.92
N LEU A 34 -25.59 -11.57 -11.87
CA LEU A 34 -25.60 -11.17 -10.47
C LEU A 34 -24.18 -10.73 -10.06
N LYS A 35 -23.82 -9.48 -10.39
CA LYS A 35 -22.48 -8.92 -10.12
C LYS A 35 -22.08 -8.92 -8.64
N HIS A 36 -23.05 -8.70 -7.74
CA HIS A 36 -22.81 -8.56 -6.29
C HIS A 36 -23.93 -9.10 -5.40
N GLY A 37 -25.10 -9.44 -5.96
CA GLY A 37 -26.25 -9.98 -5.18
C GLY A 37 -26.98 -9.00 -4.25
N LEU A 38 -26.39 -7.83 -3.96
CA LEU A 38 -26.96 -6.78 -3.09
C LEU A 38 -28.35 -6.24 -3.49
N CYS A 39 -28.83 -6.49 -4.72
CA CYS A 39 -30.16 -6.05 -5.19
C CYS A 39 -31.15 -7.20 -5.46
N ALA A 40 -30.85 -8.44 -5.03
CA ALA A 40 -31.75 -9.57 -5.25
C ALA A 40 -33.04 -9.42 -4.42
N LYS A 41 -34.21 -9.48 -5.08
CA LYS A 41 -35.54 -9.48 -4.44
C LYS A 41 -36.00 -10.87 -3.99
N THR A 42 -35.22 -11.92 -4.27
CA THR A 42 -35.64 -13.32 -4.11
C THR A 42 -34.93 -13.98 -2.92
N VAL A 43 -35.72 -14.75 -2.17
CA VAL A 43 -35.46 -15.46 -0.90
C VAL A 43 -34.46 -16.61 -1.08
N ASN A 44 -33.27 -16.34 -1.60
CA ASN A 44 -32.13 -17.20 -1.28
C ASN A 44 -30.95 -16.29 -0.95
N PRO A 45 -30.71 -16.04 0.35
CA PRO A 45 -29.64 -15.14 0.78
C PRO A 45 -28.26 -15.71 0.44
N ILE A 46 -28.15 -16.99 0.09
CA ILE A 46 -26.88 -17.70 -0.13
C ILE A 46 -26.42 -17.58 -1.58
N LEU A 47 -25.19 -17.13 -1.80
CA LEU A 47 -24.54 -17.12 -3.11
C LEU A 47 -23.97 -18.49 -3.48
N PRO A 48 -23.73 -18.80 -4.77
CA PRO A 48 -23.26 -20.13 -5.19
C PRO A 48 -21.92 -20.62 -4.57
N HIS A 49 -21.14 -19.72 -3.98
CA HIS A 49 -19.85 -20.01 -3.34
C HIS A 49 -19.91 -19.93 -1.81
N GLU A 50 -21.08 -19.67 -1.24
CA GLU A 50 -21.31 -19.65 0.20
C GLU A 50 -21.88 -21.00 0.62
N ASP A 51 -21.50 -21.47 1.82
CA ASP A 51 -22.03 -22.71 2.37
C ASP A 51 -23.40 -22.45 3.04
N PRO A 52 -24.48 -23.11 2.58
CA PRO A 52 -25.76 -23.07 3.27
C PRO A 52 -25.69 -23.50 4.74
N ALA A 53 -24.81 -24.44 5.07
CA ALA A 53 -24.67 -24.96 6.42
C ALA A 53 -24.12 -23.91 7.39
N GLU A 54 -23.21 -23.03 6.95
CA GLU A 54 -22.68 -21.92 7.76
C GLU A 54 -23.77 -20.89 8.09
N LEU A 55 -24.62 -20.55 7.12
CA LEU A 55 -25.75 -19.65 7.36
C LEU A 55 -26.75 -20.28 8.34
N GLU A 56 -27.08 -21.56 8.17
CA GLU A 56 -27.99 -22.25 9.08
C GLU A 56 -27.40 -22.35 10.49
N ALA A 57 -26.11 -22.63 10.62
CA ALA A 57 -25.42 -22.63 11.90
C ALA A 57 -25.49 -21.26 12.59
N LYS A 58 -25.26 -20.16 11.85
CA LYS A 58 -25.41 -18.79 12.40
C LYS A 58 -26.85 -18.48 12.83
N ILE A 59 -27.83 -18.94 12.06
CA ILE A 59 -29.26 -18.79 12.44
C ILE A 59 -29.54 -19.57 13.72
N GLN A 60 -29.05 -20.81 13.81
CA GLN A 60 -29.26 -21.68 14.96
C GLN A 60 -28.58 -21.12 16.21
N GLU A 61 -27.35 -20.62 16.11
CA GLU A 61 -26.64 -19.90 17.17
C GLU A 61 -27.49 -18.75 17.73
N TRP A 62 -28.06 -17.92 16.86
CA TRP A 62 -28.91 -16.80 17.29
C TRP A 62 -30.22 -17.28 17.93
N ILE A 63 -30.80 -18.38 17.45
CA ILE A 63 -32.00 -18.99 18.05
C ILE A 63 -31.69 -19.54 19.44
N ASP A 64 -30.56 -20.20 19.61
CA ASP A 64 -30.12 -20.80 20.87
C ASP A 64 -29.82 -19.72 21.92
N ASP A 65 -29.18 -18.63 21.51
CA ASP A 65 -28.87 -17.49 22.38
C ASP A 65 -30.13 -16.73 22.83
N TYR A 66 -31.04 -16.45 21.89
CA TYR A 66 -32.22 -15.64 22.20
C TYR A 66 -33.36 -16.46 22.83
N GLN A 67 -33.41 -17.77 22.64
CA GLN A 67 -34.45 -18.67 23.16
C GLN A 67 -35.89 -18.18 22.86
N PRO A 68 -36.34 -18.18 21.59
CA PRO A 68 -37.66 -17.69 21.24
C PRO A 68 -38.78 -18.50 21.86
N THR A 69 -39.74 -17.83 22.50
CA THR A 69 -40.91 -18.47 23.13
C THR A 69 -42.05 -18.74 22.16
N ASN A 70 -42.08 -18.04 21.03
CA ASN A 70 -43.13 -18.15 20.02
C ASN A 70 -42.59 -18.04 18.58
N ALA A 71 -43.44 -18.34 17.60
CA ALA A 71 -43.07 -18.34 16.18
C ALA A 71 -42.68 -16.95 15.65
N VAL A 72 -43.27 -15.87 16.19
CA VAL A 72 -42.97 -14.49 15.76
C VAL A 72 -41.56 -14.10 16.20
N GLU A 73 -41.18 -14.40 17.45
CA GLU A 73 -39.81 -14.18 17.93
C GLU A 73 -38.79 -14.95 17.08
N ARG A 74 -39.07 -16.23 16.81
CA ARG A 74 -38.19 -17.09 15.99
C ARG A 74 -37.97 -16.50 14.60
N GLU A 75 -39.02 -16.01 13.94
CA GLU A 75 -38.91 -15.34 12.64
C GLU A 75 -38.09 -14.03 12.72
N LEU A 76 -38.31 -13.20 13.74
CA LEU A 76 -37.55 -11.96 13.92
C LEU A 76 -36.05 -12.24 14.14
N ILE A 77 -35.70 -13.22 14.96
CA ILE A 77 -34.32 -13.64 15.19
C ILE A 77 -33.69 -14.19 13.90
N THR A 78 -34.41 -15.06 13.19
CA THR A 78 -33.96 -15.63 11.91
C THR A 78 -33.71 -14.54 10.87
N ARG A 79 -34.60 -13.56 10.79
CA ARG A 79 -34.43 -12.38 9.91
C ARG A 79 -33.22 -11.55 10.31
N ALA A 80 -33.00 -11.33 11.61
CA ALA A 80 -31.85 -10.58 12.10
C ALA A 80 -30.52 -11.29 11.75
N ALA A 81 -30.43 -12.60 11.95
CA ALA A 81 -29.26 -13.40 11.57
C ALA A 81 -28.97 -13.31 10.05
N ARG A 82 -30.00 -13.40 9.19
CA ARG A 82 -29.87 -13.23 7.73
C ARG A 82 -29.43 -11.82 7.33
N LEU A 83 -29.90 -10.78 8.04
CA LEU A 83 -29.46 -9.40 7.82
C LEU A 83 -28.00 -9.22 8.20
N SER A 84 -27.56 -9.79 9.33
CA SER A 84 -26.14 -9.82 9.72
C SER A 84 -25.29 -10.53 8.66
N TRP A 85 -25.69 -11.72 8.20
CA TRP A 85 -24.97 -12.42 7.11
C TRP A 85 -24.81 -11.57 5.84
N THR A 86 -25.86 -10.82 5.49
CA THR A 86 -25.85 -9.93 4.33
C THR A 86 -24.91 -8.73 4.52
N LEU A 87 -24.79 -8.21 5.74
CA LEU A 87 -23.83 -7.16 6.10
C LEU A 87 -22.40 -7.71 6.03
N ASP A 88 -22.13 -8.88 6.64
CA ASP A 88 -20.83 -9.55 6.61
C ASP A 88 -20.35 -9.76 5.15
N ARG A 89 -21.28 -10.12 4.24
CA ARG A 89 -20.98 -10.19 2.80
C ARG A 89 -20.61 -8.84 2.19
N ALA A 90 -21.38 -7.80 2.51
CA ALA A 90 -21.13 -6.46 1.97
C ALA A 90 -19.75 -5.93 2.41
N GLU A 91 -19.36 -6.19 3.66
CA GLU A 91 -18.04 -5.83 4.22
C GLU A 91 -16.89 -6.61 3.59
N ARG A 92 -17.05 -7.93 3.39
CA ARG A 92 -16.09 -8.75 2.63
C ARG A 92 -15.92 -8.23 1.20
N TYR A 93 -17.02 -7.87 0.54
CA TYR A 93 -16.98 -7.29 -0.80
C TYR A 93 -16.27 -5.92 -0.82
N GLU A 94 -16.59 -5.05 0.12
CA GLU A 94 -15.95 -3.73 0.26
C GLU A 94 -14.44 -3.89 0.43
N THR A 95 -14.01 -4.70 1.40
CA THR A 95 -12.60 -5.03 1.66
C THR A 95 -11.90 -5.53 0.39
N ALA A 96 -12.51 -6.47 -0.34
CA ALA A 96 -11.94 -7.00 -1.57
C ALA A 96 -11.82 -5.95 -2.69
N VAL A 97 -12.80 -5.03 -2.80
CA VAL A 97 -12.76 -3.92 -3.76
C VAL A 97 -11.65 -2.94 -3.41
N LEU A 98 -11.55 -2.54 -2.13
CA LEU A 98 -10.53 -1.61 -1.66
C LEU A 98 -9.13 -2.20 -1.80
N ALA A 99 -8.90 -3.43 -1.36
CA ALA A 99 -7.61 -4.11 -1.51
C ALA A 99 -7.17 -4.21 -2.98
N ARG A 100 -8.13 -4.44 -3.90
CA ARG A 100 -7.84 -4.46 -5.34
C ARG A 100 -7.51 -3.06 -5.89
N ARG A 101 -8.12 -2.00 -5.38
CA ARG A 101 -7.79 -0.61 -5.75
C ARG A 101 -6.38 -0.27 -5.31
N VAL A 102 -6.04 -0.53 -4.05
CA VAL A 102 -4.69 -0.34 -3.48
C VAL A 102 -3.65 -1.07 -4.33
N ARG A 103 -3.81 -2.38 -4.54
CA ARG A 103 -2.89 -3.17 -5.38
C ARG A 103 -2.71 -2.59 -6.79
N LYS A 104 -3.79 -2.15 -7.43
CA LYS A 104 -3.71 -1.53 -8.77
C LYS A 104 -3.00 -0.18 -8.75
N ALA A 105 -3.21 0.64 -7.72
CA ALA A 105 -2.53 1.92 -7.58
C ALA A 105 -1.02 1.72 -7.45
N MET A 106 -0.60 0.82 -6.56
CA MET A 106 0.81 0.45 -6.36
C MET A 106 1.46 -0.05 -7.65
N LEU A 107 0.82 -1.02 -8.33
CA LEU A 107 1.35 -1.56 -9.59
C LEU A 107 1.50 -0.50 -10.69
N ARG A 108 0.55 0.45 -10.78
CA ARG A 108 0.62 1.55 -11.75
C ARG A 108 1.72 2.55 -11.42
N SER A 109 1.89 2.88 -10.14
CA SER A 109 2.96 3.77 -9.67
C SER A 109 4.32 3.19 -10.03
N LYS A 110 4.54 1.91 -9.67
CA LYS A 110 5.76 1.17 -10.03
C LYS A 110 6.00 1.14 -11.54
N ALA A 111 4.98 0.76 -12.32
CA ALA A 111 5.11 0.71 -13.79
C ALA A 111 5.50 2.07 -14.39
N LYS A 112 4.93 3.18 -13.89
CA LYS A 112 5.25 4.53 -14.35
C LYS A 112 6.69 4.92 -14.02
N ARG A 113 7.21 4.55 -12.85
CA ARG A 113 8.62 4.78 -12.49
C ARG A 113 9.55 3.95 -13.36
N THR A 114 9.27 2.66 -13.55
CA THR A 114 10.06 1.79 -14.44
C THR A 114 10.09 2.31 -15.88
N GLU A 115 8.96 2.80 -16.40
CA GLU A 115 8.89 3.41 -17.74
C GLU A 115 9.80 4.64 -17.84
N LYS A 116 9.78 5.53 -16.84
CA LYS A 116 10.69 6.69 -16.77
C LYS A 116 12.16 6.27 -16.73
N VAL A 117 12.51 5.29 -15.88
CA VAL A 117 13.88 4.76 -15.78
C VAL A 117 14.36 4.23 -17.14
N CYS A 118 13.51 3.50 -17.85
CA CYS A 118 13.82 3.00 -19.18
C CYS A 118 14.02 4.12 -20.21
N ASP A 119 13.20 5.17 -20.17
CA ASP A 119 13.36 6.34 -21.05
C ASP A 119 14.66 7.11 -20.75
N LEU A 120 14.95 7.37 -19.48
CA LEU A 120 16.17 8.03 -19.03
C LEU A 120 17.42 7.20 -19.40
N GLY A 121 17.42 5.90 -19.14
CA GLY A 121 18.54 5.02 -19.51
C GLY A 121 18.79 4.98 -21.02
N ARG A 122 17.72 5.00 -21.84
CA ARG A 122 17.85 5.13 -23.31
C ARG A 122 18.46 6.45 -23.75
N LYS A 123 18.11 7.55 -23.08
CA LYS A 123 18.68 8.88 -23.36
C LYS A 123 20.13 8.96 -22.91
N LEU A 124 20.44 8.47 -21.71
CA LEU A 124 21.79 8.44 -21.16
C LEU A 124 22.78 7.71 -22.08
N PHE A 125 22.33 6.61 -22.70
CA PHE A 125 23.13 5.79 -23.60
C PHE A 125 22.63 5.81 -25.05
N TYR A 126 22.18 6.96 -25.55
CA TYR A 126 21.54 7.05 -26.86
C TYR A 126 22.40 6.50 -28.02
N MET A 127 23.73 6.59 -27.92
CA MET A 127 24.66 6.03 -28.92
C MET A 127 24.90 4.51 -28.78
N ALA A 128 24.59 3.91 -27.63
CA ALA A 128 24.80 2.48 -27.38
C ALA A 128 23.52 1.64 -27.51
N GLY A 129 22.41 2.24 -27.98
CA GLY A 129 21.12 1.57 -28.19
C GLY A 129 20.96 0.94 -29.58
N LYS A 130 19.96 0.06 -29.75
CA LYS A 130 19.65 -0.65 -31.01
C LYS A 130 19.25 0.27 -32.20
N ARG A 131 19.08 1.57 -31.98
CA ARG A 131 18.70 2.53 -33.01
C ARG A 131 19.72 3.65 -33.01
N LEU A 132 20.74 3.51 -33.85
CA LEU A 132 21.61 4.63 -34.23
C LEU A 132 20.68 5.71 -34.81
N LEU A 133 20.47 6.79 -34.06
CA LEU A 133 19.72 7.93 -34.57
C LEU A 133 20.47 8.47 -35.80
N PRO A 134 19.79 8.80 -36.90
CA PRO A 134 20.43 9.45 -38.05
C PRO A 134 21.12 10.73 -37.57
N THR A 135 22.33 10.98 -38.05
CA THR A 135 23.20 12.09 -37.68
C THR A 135 22.51 13.44 -37.84
N SER A 136 22.01 13.92 -36.71
CA SER A 136 21.68 15.27 -36.24
C SER A 136 21.22 14.98 -34.81
N GLY A 137 21.68 15.73 -33.80
CA GLY A 137 21.47 15.39 -32.39
C GLY A 137 20.02 15.00 -32.05
N PRO A 138 19.80 14.21 -31.00
CA PRO A 138 18.43 13.84 -30.60
C PRO A 138 17.55 15.08 -30.46
N ALA A 139 16.25 14.97 -30.76
CA ALA A 139 15.28 16.07 -30.62
C ALA A 139 15.07 16.57 -29.17
N TRP A 140 15.88 16.11 -28.23
CA TRP A 140 15.87 16.41 -26.80
C TRP A 140 17.27 16.85 -26.36
N SER A 141 17.35 17.69 -25.32
CA SER A 141 18.62 18.20 -24.79
C SER A 141 19.47 17.08 -24.18
N ASP A 142 20.69 16.86 -24.69
CA ASP A 142 21.60 15.85 -24.17
C ASP A 142 22.33 16.30 -22.91
N ASP A 143 21.74 15.99 -21.75
CA ASP A 143 22.27 16.33 -20.43
C ASP A 143 22.45 15.07 -19.56
N PRO A 144 23.64 14.42 -19.60
CA PRO A 144 23.92 13.23 -18.80
C PRO A 144 23.76 13.48 -17.31
N SER A 145 24.14 14.65 -16.81
CA SER A 145 24.06 14.99 -15.38
C SER A 145 22.61 15.00 -14.92
N ALA A 146 21.72 15.62 -15.70
CA ALA A 146 20.29 15.62 -15.42
C ALA A 146 19.66 14.23 -15.51
N PHE A 147 20.12 13.37 -16.43
CA PHE A 147 19.62 12.00 -16.53
C PHE A 147 20.04 11.15 -15.34
N VAL A 148 21.29 11.22 -14.91
CA VAL A 148 21.80 10.50 -13.73
C VAL A 148 21.08 10.99 -12.48
N ALA A 149 20.99 12.30 -12.26
CA ALA A 149 20.27 12.87 -11.12
C ALA A 149 18.81 12.39 -11.06
N ARG A 150 18.11 12.34 -12.20
CA ARG A 150 16.73 11.84 -12.27
C ARG A 150 16.58 10.34 -12.09
N LEU A 151 17.59 9.55 -12.45
CA LEU A 151 17.62 8.12 -12.13
C LEU A 151 17.81 7.91 -10.63
N GLU A 152 18.60 8.78 -9.99
CA GLU A 152 18.85 8.81 -8.55
C GLU A 152 17.65 9.29 -7.71
N GLU A 153 16.57 9.75 -8.33
CA GLU A 153 15.32 10.12 -7.62
C GLU A 153 14.45 8.90 -7.22
N SER A 154 14.83 7.66 -7.60
CA SER A 154 14.00 6.48 -7.33
C SER A 154 14.81 5.21 -7.09
N PRO A 155 14.32 4.29 -6.23
CA PRO A 155 14.96 2.99 -6.03
C PRO A 155 15.08 2.16 -7.31
N GLU A 156 14.13 2.24 -8.24
CA GLU A 156 14.27 1.54 -9.52
C GLU A 156 15.37 2.13 -10.41
N GLY A 157 15.57 3.45 -10.38
CA GLY A 157 16.61 4.11 -11.17
C GLY A 157 18.00 3.90 -10.59
N VAL A 158 18.16 3.94 -9.26
CA VAL A 158 19.42 3.61 -8.57
C VAL A 158 19.82 2.16 -8.80
N ARG A 159 18.89 1.20 -8.68
CA ARG A 159 19.17 -0.21 -9.03
C ARG A 159 19.59 -0.36 -10.50
N TRP A 160 18.94 0.39 -11.40
CA TRP A 160 19.33 0.38 -12.81
C TRP A 160 20.75 0.91 -13.02
N LEU A 161 21.16 1.98 -12.32
CA LEU A 161 22.54 2.52 -12.35
C LEU A 161 23.54 1.54 -11.77
N LEU A 162 23.22 0.91 -10.62
CA LEU A 162 24.05 -0.13 -9.99
C LEU A 162 24.33 -1.27 -10.96
N ASP A 163 23.31 -1.79 -11.65
CA ASP A 163 23.52 -2.84 -12.64
C ASP A 163 24.50 -2.42 -13.75
N ARG A 164 24.43 -1.17 -14.21
CA ARG A 164 25.37 -0.65 -15.24
C ARG A 164 26.78 -0.48 -14.71
N TRP A 165 26.93 -0.02 -13.46
CA TRP A 165 28.25 0.07 -12.82
C TRP A 165 28.85 -1.31 -12.57
N VAL A 166 28.04 -2.30 -12.20
CA VAL A 166 28.48 -3.70 -12.08
C VAL A 166 28.93 -4.24 -13.44
N GLU A 167 28.21 -3.96 -14.53
CA GLU A 167 28.66 -4.30 -15.89
C GLU A 167 30.03 -3.67 -16.22
N MET A 168 30.25 -2.39 -15.88
CA MET A 168 31.54 -1.72 -16.07
C MET A 168 32.66 -2.38 -15.23
N ARG A 169 32.37 -2.74 -13.97
CA ARG A 169 33.34 -3.46 -13.11
C ARG A 169 33.71 -4.81 -13.70
N CYS A 170 32.73 -5.57 -14.21
CA CYS A 170 33.00 -6.84 -14.88
C CYS A 170 33.92 -6.67 -16.10
N LEU A 171 33.68 -5.64 -16.93
CA LEU A 171 34.54 -5.32 -18.07
C LEU A 171 35.97 -4.97 -17.64
N ILE A 172 36.13 -4.13 -16.61
CA ILE A 172 37.43 -3.72 -16.09
C ILE A 172 38.22 -4.93 -15.57
N ILE A 173 37.55 -5.84 -14.86
CA ILE A 173 38.19 -7.02 -14.25
C ILE A 173 38.48 -8.11 -15.27
N SER A 174 37.68 -8.23 -16.34
CA SER A 174 37.89 -9.27 -17.36
C SER A 174 39.12 -9.04 -18.23
N ASN A 175 39.71 -7.84 -18.18
CA ASN A 175 40.86 -7.45 -19.01
C ASN A 175 40.59 -7.63 -20.52
N GLU A 176 39.33 -7.43 -20.93
CA GLU A 176 38.93 -7.40 -22.33
C GLU A 176 39.17 -6.01 -22.93
N ASN A 177 39.28 -5.94 -24.25
CA ASN A 177 39.49 -4.66 -24.93
C ASN A 177 38.26 -3.75 -24.79
N TRP A 178 38.49 -2.49 -24.48
CA TRP A 178 37.44 -1.48 -24.37
C TRP A 178 36.90 -1.12 -25.74
N THR A 179 35.59 -1.15 -25.93
CA THR A 179 35.00 -0.57 -27.15
C THR A 179 34.74 0.91 -26.98
N PHE A 180 34.58 1.62 -28.10
CA PHE A 180 34.09 3.01 -28.12
C PHE A 180 32.81 3.19 -27.28
N LEU A 181 31.90 2.21 -27.33
CA LEU A 181 30.65 2.27 -26.59
C LEU A 181 30.83 2.05 -25.08
N ASP A 182 31.86 1.33 -24.67
CA ASP A 182 32.17 1.12 -23.25
C ASP A 182 32.76 2.39 -22.64
N GLN A 183 33.70 3.04 -23.35
CA GLN A 183 34.23 4.34 -22.95
C GLN A 183 33.10 5.38 -22.87
N PHE A 184 32.21 5.40 -23.86
CA PHE A 184 31.04 6.27 -23.83
C PHE A 184 30.15 5.99 -22.61
N LYS A 185 29.74 4.74 -22.37
CA LYS A 185 28.91 4.40 -21.21
C LYS A 185 29.57 4.79 -19.88
N PHE A 186 30.86 4.54 -19.74
CA PHE A 186 31.61 4.86 -18.51
C PHE A 186 31.55 6.36 -18.19
N VAL A 187 31.85 7.22 -19.17
CA VAL A 187 31.76 8.68 -19.00
C VAL A 187 30.31 9.12 -18.70
N ARG A 188 29.34 8.54 -19.40
CA ARG A 188 27.92 8.90 -19.25
C ARG A 188 27.37 8.50 -17.88
N LEU A 189 27.80 7.36 -17.32
CA LEU A 189 27.43 6.93 -15.98
C LEU A 189 27.88 7.91 -14.89
N LEU A 190 29.00 8.62 -15.12
CA LEU A 190 29.47 9.70 -14.24
C LEU A 190 28.66 11.00 -14.41
N GLY A 191 27.63 11.02 -15.27
CA GLY A 191 26.87 12.23 -15.56
C GLY A 191 27.65 13.25 -16.40
N LYS A 192 28.77 12.87 -17.01
CA LYS A 192 29.67 13.78 -17.74
C LYS A 192 29.53 13.67 -19.26
N GLN A 193 29.94 14.73 -19.95
CA GLN A 193 30.09 14.74 -21.41
C GLN A 193 31.55 14.39 -21.79
N PRO A 194 31.80 13.52 -22.78
CA PRO A 194 33.18 13.17 -23.18
C PRO A 194 34.05 14.37 -23.56
N LEU A 195 33.47 15.40 -24.19
CA LEU A 195 34.20 16.61 -24.58
C LEU A 195 34.68 17.45 -23.38
N ALA A 196 34.11 17.26 -22.20
CA ALA A 196 34.54 17.94 -20.98
C ALA A 196 35.92 17.46 -20.49
N ALA A 197 36.47 16.37 -21.05
CA ALA A 197 37.76 15.81 -20.63
C ALA A 197 38.94 16.78 -20.73
N ILE A 198 38.85 17.85 -21.54
CA ILE A 198 39.91 18.86 -21.64
C ILE A 198 39.87 19.92 -20.53
N ASP A 199 38.76 19.98 -19.79
CA ASP A 199 38.49 20.98 -18.75
C ASP A 199 38.27 20.33 -17.36
N ASP A 200 37.82 19.07 -17.30
CA ASP A 200 37.56 18.29 -16.09
C ASP A 200 38.76 17.39 -15.75
N PRO A 201 39.48 17.64 -14.63
CA PRO A 201 40.69 16.90 -14.28
C PRO A 201 40.49 15.40 -14.09
N GLU A 202 39.40 14.98 -13.43
CA GLU A 202 39.12 13.56 -13.18
C GLU A 202 38.77 12.85 -14.49
N LEU A 203 37.98 13.50 -15.35
CA LEU A 203 37.66 12.96 -16.67
C LEU A 203 38.90 12.92 -17.58
N ASN A 204 39.81 13.88 -17.46
CA ASN A 204 41.10 13.84 -18.16
C ASN A 204 41.91 12.62 -17.71
N GLU A 205 41.99 12.36 -16.41
CA GLU A 205 42.70 11.20 -15.85
C GLU A 205 42.11 9.87 -16.34
N ILE A 206 40.77 9.76 -16.47
CA ILE A 206 40.11 8.59 -17.06
C ILE A 206 40.61 8.33 -18.50
N PHE A 207 40.70 9.38 -19.31
CA PHE A 207 41.15 9.27 -20.69
C PHE A 207 42.64 8.91 -20.75
N LEU A 208 43.45 9.51 -19.87
CA LEU A 208 44.88 9.17 -19.75
C LEU A 208 45.09 7.75 -19.21
N ALA A 209 44.20 7.23 -18.36
CA ALA A 209 44.22 5.84 -17.95
C ALA A 209 43.98 4.90 -19.13
N TRP A 210 43.01 5.19 -20.01
CA TRP A 210 42.84 4.43 -21.24
C TRP A 210 44.05 4.54 -22.16
N GLU A 211 44.63 5.73 -22.30
CA GLU A 211 45.84 5.98 -23.09
C GLU A 211 47.08 5.22 -22.56
N THR A 212 47.20 5.06 -21.24
CA THR A 212 48.27 4.26 -20.59
C THR A 212 48.02 2.76 -20.74
N ILE A 213 46.77 2.31 -20.74
CA ILE A 213 46.41 0.90 -20.94
C ILE A 213 46.63 0.48 -22.40
N GLU A 214 46.15 1.28 -23.34
CA GLU A 214 46.28 1.07 -24.77
C GLU A 214 46.59 2.40 -25.47
N GLU A 215 47.71 2.44 -26.18
CA GLU A 215 48.20 3.66 -26.82
C GLU A 215 47.15 4.21 -27.80
N VAL A 216 46.98 5.54 -27.79
CA VAL A 216 46.03 6.29 -28.62
C VAL A 216 44.55 6.09 -28.26
N TRP A 217 44.19 5.20 -27.33
CA TRP A 217 42.77 4.85 -27.10
C TRP A 217 41.94 5.98 -26.48
N GLY A 218 42.48 6.68 -25.48
CA GLY A 218 41.81 7.82 -24.84
C GLY A 218 41.68 8.99 -25.81
N THR A 219 42.78 9.33 -26.48
CA THR A 219 42.84 10.45 -27.43
C THR A 219 41.97 10.21 -28.66
N ARG A 220 41.98 8.98 -29.21
CA ARG A 220 41.11 8.58 -30.33
C ARG A 220 39.64 8.68 -29.97
N PHE A 221 39.26 8.21 -28.78
CA PHE A 221 37.88 8.32 -28.29
C PHE A 221 37.43 9.78 -28.23
N TRP A 222 38.27 10.67 -27.71
CA TRP A 222 37.98 12.10 -27.65
C TRP A 222 37.76 12.71 -29.04
N HIS A 223 38.65 12.45 -30.00
CA HIS A 223 38.51 12.95 -31.37
C HIS A 223 37.25 12.41 -32.05
N GLN A 224 36.96 11.12 -31.87
CA GLN A 224 35.73 10.54 -32.42
C GLN A 224 34.48 11.18 -31.81
N MET A 225 34.49 11.50 -30.51
CA MET A 225 33.40 12.25 -29.89
C MET A 225 33.26 13.65 -30.46
N GLN A 226 34.36 14.34 -30.74
CA GLN A 226 34.35 15.66 -31.38
C GLN A 226 33.77 15.60 -32.80
N GLU A 227 34.13 14.59 -33.59
CA GLU A 227 33.60 14.36 -34.94
C GLU A 227 32.10 14.04 -34.96
N LEU A 228 31.63 13.30 -33.95
CA LEU A 228 30.22 12.92 -33.81
C LEU A 228 29.34 14.03 -33.21
N THR A 229 29.94 15.03 -32.56
CA THR A 229 29.20 16.13 -31.94
C THR A 229 28.71 17.09 -33.03
N PRO A 230 27.39 17.34 -33.16
CA PRO A 230 26.86 18.25 -34.17
C PRO A 230 27.40 19.67 -34.00
N TYR A 231 27.60 20.38 -35.12
CA TYR A 231 28.07 21.78 -35.10
C TYR A 231 27.13 22.71 -34.30
N GLU A 232 25.84 22.40 -34.28
CA GLU A 232 24.81 23.18 -33.59
C GLU A 232 24.75 22.91 -32.07
N ASP A 233 25.50 21.91 -31.57
CA ASP A 233 25.54 21.60 -30.15
C ASP A 233 26.30 22.70 -29.38
N PRO A 234 25.77 23.27 -28.28
CA PRO A 234 26.47 24.27 -27.49
C PRO A 234 27.82 23.80 -26.92
N ALA A 235 28.02 22.49 -26.74
CA ALA A 235 29.29 21.92 -26.33
C ALA A 235 30.31 21.83 -27.48
N PHE A 236 29.86 21.93 -28.74
CA PHE A 236 30.73 21.87 -29.91
C PHE A 236 31.56 23.15 -30.06
N SER A 237 32.86 22.97 -30.23
CA SER A 237 33.75 23.99 -30.76
C SER A 237 34.85 23.30 -31.55
N ALA A 238 34.93 23.60 -32.85
CA ALA A 238 35.98 23.11 -33.74
C ALA A 238 37.39 23.55 -33.30
N TRP A 239 37.48 24.52 -32.38
CA TRP A 239 38.73 25.04 -31.83
C TRP A 239 39.18 24.33 -30.55
N ARG A 240 38.36 23.42 -30.00
CA ARG A 240 38.79 22.57 -28.88
C ARG A 240 39.84 21.58 -29.39
N VAL A 241 40.91 21.43 -28.62
CA VAL A 241 42.03 20.52 -28.91
C VAL A 241 42.29 19.70 -27.65
N TRP A 242 42.60 18.42 -27.83
CA TRP A 242 43.01 17.53 -26.75
C TRP A 242 44.18 18.12 -25.94
N ARG A 243 44.12 17.99 -24.61
CA ARG A 243 45.13 18.47 -23.67
C ARG A 243 45.25 17.50 -22.50
N GLU A 244 46.46 17.23 -22.06
CA GLU A 244 46.74 16.51 -20.81
C GLU A 244 46.89 17.55 -19.70
N ILE A 245 45.92 17.61 -18.80
CA ILE A 245 45.88 18.60 -17.71
C ILE A 245 46.22 18.00 -16.34
N VAL A 246 46.38 16.67 -16.28
CA VAL A 246 46.80 15.90 -15.12
C VAL A 246 47.89 14.90 -15.54
N PRO A 247 48.75 14.41 -14.63
CA PRO A 247 49.75 13.40 -14.97
C PRO A 247 49.10 12.08 -15.39
N ARG A 248 49.77 11.36 -16.31
CA ARG A 248 49.35 10.01 -16.70
C ARG A 248 49.59 9.02 -15.54
N PRO A 249 48.77 7.95 -15.42
CA PRO A 249 49.08 6.83 -14.53
C PRO A 249 50.45 6.21 -14.84
N GLU A 250 51.15 5.77 -13.80
CA GLU A 250 52.53 5.27 -13.90
C GLU A 250 52.67 3.98 -14.71
N SER A 251 51.61 3.18 -14.79
CA SER A 251 51.58 1.92 -15.52
C SER A 251 50.15 1.55 -15.98
N PRO A 252 50.00 0.60 -16.92
CA PRO A 252 48.69 0.06 -17.29
C PRO A 252 47.89 -0.45 -16.08
N GLU A 253 48.57 -1.12 -15.13
CA GLU A 253 47.95 -1.63 -13.91
C GLU A 253 47.45 -0.51 -13.01
N ALA A 254 48.19 0.59 -12.91
CA ALA A 254 47.76 1.79 -12.20
C ALA A 254 46.54 2.43 -12.86
N GLY A 255 46.49 2.48 -14.19
CA GLY A 255 45.33 2.94 -14.96
C GLY A 255 44.09 2.08 -14.72
N VAL A 256 44.22 0.74 -14.77
CA VAL A 256 43.11 -0.19 -14.47
C VAL A 256 42.64 -0.04 -13.03
N ALA A 257 43.56 0.09 -12.07
CA ALA A 257 43.24 0.28 -10.67
C ALA A 257 42.47 1.59 -10.43
N PHE A 258 42.85 2.67 -11.10
CA PHE A 258 42.15 3.95 -11.06
C PHE A 258 40.70 3.83 -11.58
N LEU A 259 40.51 3.26 -12.77
CA LEU A 259 39.17 3.06 -13.35
C LEU A 259 38.29 2.16 -12.47
N ARG A 260 38.88 1.10 -11.90
CA ARG A 260 38.19 0.21 -10.94
C ARG A 260 37.78 0.96 -9.68
N GLY A 261 38.65 1.80 -9.13
CA GLY A 261 38.38 2.59 -7.93
C GLY A 261 37.22 3.56 -8.12
N ILE A 262 37.08 4.17 -9.30
CA ILE A 262 35.92 5.00 -9.65
C ILE A 262 34.63 4.15 -9.61
N ALA A 263 34.64 3.00 -10.28
CA ALA A 263 33.46 2.15 -10.34
C ALA A 263 33.06 1.59 -8.97
N GLU A 264 34.03 1.28 -8.10
CA GLU A 264 33.79 0.83 -6.73
C GLU A 264 33.18 1.93 -5.86
N ARG A 265 33.73 3.15 -5.94
CA ARG A 265 33.19 4.32 -5.24
C ARG A 265 31.75 4.64 -5.65
N GLU A 266 31.45 4.58 -6.95
CA GLU A 266 30.08 4.84 -7.43
C GLU A 266 29.10 3.72 -7.03
N VAL A 267 29.54 2.46 -7.01
CA VAL A 267 28.71 1.35 -6.49
C VAL A 267 28.39 1.56 -5.01
N GLU A 268 29.38 1.90 -4.19
CA GLU A 268 29.19 2.16 -2.75
C GLU A 268 28.23 3.32 -2.53
N ARG A 269 28.45 4.46 -3.19
CA ARG A 269 27.57 5.64 -3.12
C ARG A 269 26.12 5.32 -3.49
N LEU A 270 25.91 4.55 -4.56
CA LEU A 270 24.58 4.18 -5.02
C LEU A 270 23.92 3.13 -4.11
N GLN A 271 24.69 2.25 -3.46
CA GLN A 271 24.17 1.32 -2.46
C GLN A 271 23.65 2.07 -1.23
N ASP A 272 24.41 3.05 -0.74
CA ASP A 272 23.98 3.90 0.37
C ASP A 272 22.72 4.69 0.01
N LEU A 273 22.71 5.34 -1.16
CA LEU A 273 21.54 6.07 -1.64
C LEU A 273 20.30 5.17 -1.80
N LEU A 274 20.48 3.90 -2.20
CA LEU A 274 19.37 2.98 -2.36
C LEU A 274 18.66 2.70 -1.03
N VAL A 275 19.41 2.60 0.08
CA VAL A 275 18.85 2.39 1.41
C VAL A 275 17.93 3.54 1.79
N ASP A 276 18.39 4.78 1.63
CA ASP A 276 17.62 5.99 1.96
C ASP A 276 16.34 6.08 1.13
N LEU A 277 16.42 5.80 -0.18
CA LEU A 277 15.28 5.88 -1.07
C LEU A 277 14.26 4.75 -0.84
N GLU A 278 14.71 3.56 -0.43
CA GLU A 278 13.80 2.45 -0.09
C GLU A 278 12.98 2.76 1.17
N GLU A 279 13.56 3.48 2.14
CA GLU A 279 12.83 3.99 3.31
C GLU A 279 11.76 5.00 2.91
N ILE A 280 12.12 6.03 2.13
CA ILE A 280 11.20 7.05 1.63
C ILE A 280 10.09 6.42 0.76
N GLU A 281 10.45 5.47 -0.12
CA GLU A 281 9.47 4.75 -0.94
C GLU A 281 8.48 3.96 -0.08
N GLY A 282 8.92 3.42 1.05
CA GLY A 282 8.07 2.74 2.02
C GLY A 282 6.95 3.64 2.55
N ASP A 283 7.29 4.88 2.88
CA ASP A 283 6.34 5.89 3.36
C ASP A 283 5.38 6.34 2.24
N ASP A 284 5.91 6.66 1.05
CA ASP A 284 5.11 7.02 -0.14
C ASP A 284 4.12 5.89 -0.53
N ALA A 285 4.55 4.64 -0.40
CA ALA A 285 3.73 3.46 -0.66
C ALA A 285 2.56 3.36 0.31
N LEU A 286 2.78 3.70 1.58
CA LEU A 286 1.75 3.74 2.62
C LEU A 286 0.73 4.83 2.31
N GLU A 287 1.20 6.06 2.05
CA GLU A 287 0.31 7.18 1.70
C GLU A 287 -0.53 6.89 0.45
N LEU A 288 0.09 6.33 -0.60
CA LEU A 288 -0.62 5.96 -1.82
C LEU A 288 -1.66 4.87 -1.56
N ALA A 289 -1.36 3.91 -0.66
CA ALA A 289 -2.31 2.89 -0.25
C ALA A 289 -3.51 3.50 0.50
N GLU A 290 -3.27 4.42 1.42
CA GLU A 290 -4.32 5.14 2.15
C GLU A 290 -5.22 5.93 1.18
N GLN A 291 -4.63 6.72 0.28
CA GLN A 291 -5.38 7.45 -0.74
C GLN A 291 -6.22 6.52 -1.63
N ALA A 292 -5.66 5.37 -2.03
CA ALA A 292 -6.35 4.40 -2.86
C ALA A 292 -7.44 3.61 -2.12
N SER A 293 -7.33 3.50 -0.79
CA SER A 293 -8.30 2.84 0.10
C SER A 293 -9.62 3.61 0.17
N PHE A 294 -9.61 4.92 -0.08
CA PHE A 294 -10.84 5.69 -0.13
C PHE A 294 -11.52 5.58 -1.51
N CYS A 295 -12.77 5.11 -1.52
CA CYS A 295 -13.55 4.92 -2.75
C CYS A 295 -14.74 5.88 -2.84
N THR A 296 -14.55 6.96 -3.60
CA THR A 296 -15.56 8.01 -3.85
C THR A 296 -16.55 7.68 -4.98
N SER A 297 -16.45 6.49 -5.61
CA SER A 297 -17.30 6.16 -6.75
C SER A 297 -18.78 5.99 -6.37
N ASP A 298 -19.69 6.27 -7.32
CA ASP A 298 -21.13 6.02 -7.15
C ASP A 298 -21.45 4.57 -6.75
N ALA A 299 -20.65 3.61 -7.21
CA ALA A 299 -20.83 2.20 -6.84
C ALA A 299 -20.54 1.96 -5.35
N ALA A 300 -19.48 2.59 -4.82
CA ALA A 300 -19.16 2.54 -3.39
C ALA A 300 -20.18 3.32 -2.56
N GLU A 301 -20.69 4.43 -3.07
CA GLU A 301 -21.77 5.17 -2.42
C GLU A 301 -23.07 4.35 -2.34
N ARG A 302 -23.43 3.63 -3.41
CA ARG A 302 -24.56 2.68 -3.38
C ARG A 302 -24.34 1.55 -2.38
N LEU A 303 -23.11 1.04 -2.26
CA LEU A 303 -22.75 0.01 -1.27
C LEU A 303 -22.92 0.53 0.16
N ARG A 304 -22.38 1.71 0.48
CA ARG A 304 -22.54 2.35 1.79
C ARG A 304 -24.01 2.57 2.14
N ARG A 305 -24.80 3.08 1.20
CA ARG A 305 -26.27 3.24 1.40
C ARG A 305 -26.97 1.91 1.62
N PHE A 306 -26.56 0.86 0.92
CA PHE A 306 -27.07 -0.49 1.13
C PHE A 306 -26.72 -1.01 2.54
N GLN A 307 -25.46 -0.90 2.97
CA GLN A 307 -25.01 -1.26 4.31
C GLN A 307 -25.80 -0.48 5.37
N THR A 308 -25.87 0.86 5.26
CA THR A 308 -26.66 1.72 6.17
C THR A 308 -28.15 1.32 6.21
N ALA A 309 -28.75 0.96 5.07
CA ALA A 309 -30.13 0.49 5.04
C ALA A 309 -30.30 -0.86 5.76
N ARG A 310 -29.39 -1.82 5.52
CA ARG A 310 -29.42 -3.15 6.15
C ARG A 310 -29.14 -3.08 7.65
N THR A 311 -28.19 -2.27 8.09
CA THR A 311 -27.92 -2.02 9.52
C THR A 311 -29.13 -1.40 10.20
N ARG A 312 -29.78 -0.40 9.60
CA ARG A 312 -31.02 0.18 10.16
C ARG A 312 -32.14 -0.85 10.25
N GLU A 313 -32.27 -1.72 9.26
CA GLU A 313 -33.27 -2.80 9.30
C GLU A 313 -32.96 -3.81 10.41
N LEU A 314 -31.70 -4.21 10.55
CA LEU A 314 -31.24 -5.12 11.60
C LEU A 314 -31.56 -4.57 13.00
N LEU A 315 -31.17 -3.31 13.26
CA LEU A 315 -31.43 -2.66 14.55
C LEU A 315 -32.93 -2.54 14.84
N ARG A 316 -33.76 -2.25 13.82
CA ARG A 316 -35.23 -2.20 13.98
C ARG A 316 -35.81 -3.58 14.29
N THR A 317 -35.30 -4.64 13.67
CA THR A 317 -35.74 -6.02 13.95
C THR A 317 -35.43 -6.41 15.39
N ILE A 318 -34.23 -6.09 15.88
CA ILE A 318 -33.81 -6.35 17.26
C ILE A 318 -34.65 -5.52 18.26
N ASP A 319 -34.87 -4.23 17.99
CA ASP A 319 -35.69 -3.36 18.84
C ASP A 319 -37.16 -3.82 18.91
N LEU A 320 -37.73 -4.28 17.79
CA LEU A 320 -39.07 -4.85 17.77
C LEU A 320 -39.17 -6.11 18.63
N LEU A 321 -38.18 -7.01 18.53
CA LEU A 321 -38.10 -8.21 19.38
C LEU A 321 -38.06 -7.83 20.87
N ALA A 322 -37.21 -6.87 21.24
CA ALA A 322 -37.10 -6.40 22.63
C ALA A 322 -38.42 -5.78 23.15
N LYS A 323 -39.12 -5.02 22.30
CA LYS A 323 -40.42 -4.42 22.64
C LYS A 323 -41.51 -5.49 22.85
N LEU A 324 -41.57 -6.51 22.00
CA LEU A 324 -42.52 -7.62 22.15
C LEU A 324 -42.28 -8.37 23.46
N ARG A 325 -41.02 -8.70 23.77
CA ARG A 325 -40.66 -9.33 25.05
C ARG A 325 -41.06 -8.50 26.26
N LYS A 326 -40.83 -7.18 26.21
CA LYS A 326 -41.23 -6.27 27.28
C LYS A 326 -42.75 -6.21 27.44
N ALA A 327 -43.50 -6.23 26.34
CA ALA A 327 -44.97 -6.23 26.37
C ALA A 327 -45.52 -7.54 26.95
N GLU A 328 -44.96 -8.70 26.55
CA GLU A 328 -45.32 -10.00 27.14
C GLU A 328 -45.00 -10.08 28.63
N ALA A 329 -43.83 -9.58 29.06
CA ALA A 329 -43.45 -9.50 30.46
C ALA A 329 -44.34 -8.55 31.29
N GLN A 330 -44.92 -7.53 30.65
CA GLN A 330 -45.89 -6.62 31.30
C GLN A 330 -47.30 -7.24 31.34
N ALA A 331 -47.71 -7.98 30.31
CA ALA A 331 -48.98 -8.68 30.28
C ALA A 331 -49.03 -9.87 31.25
N SER A 332 -47.88 -10.48 31.56
CA SER A 332 -47.76 -11.57 32.55
C SER A 332 -47.66 -11.09 34.00
N LYS A 333 -47.55 -9.78 34.25
CA LYS A 333 -47.63 -9.23 35.62
C LYS A 333 -49.09 -9.22 36.10
N PRO A 334 -49.41 -9.78 37.29
CA PRO A 334 -50.76 -9.76 37.81
C PRO A 334 -51.24 -8.31 38.07
N GLU A 335 -52.47 -8.00 37.66
CA GLU A 335 -53.13 -6.73 38.01
C GLU A 335 -53.16 -6.57 39.53
N LYS A 336 -52.47 -5.56 40.07
CA LYS A 336 -52.80 -5.07 41.42
C LYS A 336 -54.18 -4.43 41.36
N LYS A 337 -55.22 -5.21 41.68
CA LYS A 337 -56.55 -4.68 42.05
C LYS A 337 -56.37 -3.69 43.19
N ALA A 338 -56.49 -2.40 42.91
CA ALA A 338 -56.69 -1.39 43.95
C ALA A 338 -58.06 -1.65 44.60
N SER A 339 -58.05 -2.12 45.84
CA SER A 339 -59.24 -2.19 46.69
C SER A 339 -59.77 -0.77 46.90
N LYS A 340 -60.91 -0.45 46.31
CA LYS A 340 -61.71 0.72 46.70
C LYS A 340 -62.32 0.46 48.08
N GLU A 341 -61.63 0.88 49.13
CA GLU A 341 -62.31 1.23 50.39
C GLU A 341 -62.90 2.65 50.24
N PRO A 342 -64.13 2.90 50.71
CA PRO A 342 -64.73 4.22 50.66
C PRO A 342 -64.10 5.13 51.73
N ASN A 343 -63.58 6.26 51.28
CA ASN A 343 -63.00 7.30 52.15
C ASN A 343 -64.09 7.94 53.04
N PRO A 344 -63.86 8.14 54.35
CA PRO A 344 -64.72 8.96 55.19
C PRO A 344 -64.60 10.46 54.85
N PRO A 345 -65.61 11.30 55.16
CA PRO A 345 -65.76 12.63 54.60
C PRO A 345 -64.77 13.65 55.20
N ALA A 346 -64.31 14.58 54.37
CA ALA A 346 -63.31 15.58 54.69
C ALA A 346 -63.82 16.68 55.64
N PRO A 347 -63.03 17.12 56.65
CA PRO A 347 -63.25 18.37 57.34
C PRO A 347 -62.81 19.58 56.49
N ARG A 348 -63.49 20.71 56.73
CA ARG A 348 -63.39 22.00 56.01
C ARG A 348 -62.06 22.74 56.23
N LYS A 349 -61.58 23.44 55.18
CA LYS A 349 -60.50 24.47 55.21
C LYS A 349 -60.92 25.73 55.98
N PRO A 350 -59.97 26.46 56.61
CA PRO A 350 -59.48 27.73 56.04
C PRO A 350 -57.94 27.87 56.11
N ALA A 351 -57.26 28.36 55.05
CA ALA A 351 -56.84 29.75 54.77
C ALA A 351 -55.70 30.25 55.69
N ALA A 352 -54.63 30.94 55.28
CA ALA A 352 -54.07 31.33 53.99
C ALA A 352 -52.55 31.61 54.19
N ARG A 353 -51.80 31.73 53.08
CA ARG A 353 -50.35 32.00 52.97
C ARG A 353 -49.93 33.37 53.58
N PRO A 354 -48.62 33.63 53.76
CA PRO A 354 -47.76 34.15 52.65
C PRO A 354 -46.47 33.34 52.49
N SER A 355 -46.07 32.94 51.28
CA SER A 355 -45.22 33.71 50.35
C SER A 355 -43.80 33.98 50.86
N SER A 356 -42.81 33.26 50.32
CA SER A 356 -41.50 33.84 49.99
C SER A 356 -40.67 32.95 49.06
N TYR A 357 -40.39 33.52 47.88
CA TYR A 357 -39.18 33.42 47.04
C TYR A 357 -38.82 32.05 46.43
N ARG A 358 -38.88 31.93 45.09
CA ARG A 358 -37.97 32.43 44.03
C ARG A 358 -36.77 31.50 43.82
N SER A 359 -36.75 30.97 42.60
CA SER A 359 -35.69 30.34 41.81
C SER A 359 -34.25 30.49 42.30
N ASP A 360 -33.50 29.38 42.20
CA ASP A 360 -32.11 29.41 41.74
C ASP A 360 -31.77 28.12 40.94
N PRO A 361 -30.75 28.19 40.04
CA PRO A 361 -30.65 27.38 38.82
C PRO A 361 -29.78 26.12 38.97
N ILE A 362 -29.77 25.33 37.89
CA ILE A 362 -29.18 24.00 37.65
C ILE A 362 -27.69 23.80 38.04
N GLU A 363 -27.01 24.79 38.61
CA GLU A 363 -25.59 24.71 38.98
C GLU A 363 -25.28 24.01 40.32
N THR A 364 -26.28 23.52 41.06
CA THR A 364 -26.09 22.87 42.38
C THR A 364 -26.14 21.34 42.39
N LEU A 365 -26.14 20.67 41.23
CA LEU A 365 -26.13 19.19 41.14
C LEU A 365 -24.83 18.57 40.59
N VAL A 366 -23.71 19.32 40.58
CA VAL A 366 -22.41 18.86 40.03
C VAL A 366 -21.28 18.80 41.07
N ALA A 367 -21.50 19.13 42.36
CA ALA A 367 -20.39 19.50 43.24
C ALA A 367 -19.83 18.44 44.22
N GLU A 368 -20.28 17.18 44.28
CA GLU A 368 -19.79 16.27 45.37
C GLU A 368 -19.31 14.87 44.96
N GLY A 369 -19.20 14.55 43.67
CA GLY A 369 -18.80 13.19 43.25
C GLY A 369 -17.67 13.07 42.24
N MET A 370 -17.37 14.12 41.48
CA MET A 370 -16.49 14.02 40.30
C MET A 370 -15.07 14.58 40.49
N THR A 371 -14.82 15.39 41.53
CA THR A 371 -13.52 16.04 41.73
C THR A 371 -12.48 15.12 42.38
N ASP A 372 -12.87 14.31 43.36
CA ASP A 372 -11.94 13.38 44.04
C ASP A 372 -11.49 12.20 43.16
N TYR A 373 -12.33 11.78 42.22
CA TYR A 373 -11.99 10.73 41.25
C TYR A 373 -10.98 11.24 40.20
N LEU A 374 -11.13 12.50 39.76
CA LEU A 374 -10.23 13.13 38.79
C LEU A 374 -8.89 13.55 39.42
N ALA A 375 -8.87 13.94 40.71
CA ALA A 375 -7.64 14.25 41.44
C ALA A 375 -6.72 13.01 41.58
N LYS A 376 -7.29 11.83 41.88
CA LYS A 376 -6.54 10.55 41.94
C LYS A 376 -5.96 10.09 40.60
N LEU A 377 -6.57 10.52 39.50
CA LEU A 377 -6.11 10.20 38.14
C LEU A 377 -4.99 11.14 37.66
N LEU A 378 -4.93 12.35 38.20
CA LEU A 378 -3.88 13.34 37.91
C LEU A 378 -2.63 13.14 38.79
N GLU A 379 -2.77 12.66 40.03
CA GLU A 379 -1.62 12.29 40.89
C GLU A 379 -0.86 11.04 40.39
N ALA A 380 -1.48 10.20 39.56
CA ALA A 380 -0.84 9.04 38.94
C ALA A 380 0.01 9.39 37.69
N GLY A 381 0.19 10.69 37.40
CA GLY A 381 0.61 11.21 36.09
C GLY A 381 1.96 11.91 35.98
N GLU A 382 2.91 11.79 36.93
CA GLU A 382 4.26 12.37 36.76
C GLU A 382 5.38 11.30 36.67
N ARG A 383 6.01 11.20 35.48
CA ARG A 383 7.29 10.50 35.21
C ARG A 383 8.45 11.49 35.41
N PRO A 384 9.73 11.09 35.68
CA PRO A 384 10.67 10.93 34.54
C PRO A 384 11.91 10.01 34.74
N SER A 385 12.63 9.86 33.62
CA SER A 385 14.07 9.53 33.44
C SER A 385 14.41 8.11 32.93
N ARG A 386 14.77 8.06 31.64
CA ARG A 386 15.53 6.98 31.01
C ARG A 386 16.72 7.60 30.32
N THR A 387 17.92 7.30 30.80
CA THR A 387 19.19 7.22 30.05
C THR A 387 20.20 6.39 30.89
N PRO A 388 21.22 5.76 30.27
CA PRO A 388 21.41 4.31 30.31
C PRO A 388 22.62 3.83 31.14
N LYS A 389 22.65 2.54 31.51
CA LYS A 389 23.85 1.80 31.98
C LYS A 389 23.83 0.42 31.31
N ILE A 390 24.67 0.19 30.30
CA ILE A 390 26.00 -0.44 30.35
C ILE A 390 25.94 -1.91 30.82
N GLY A 391 26.20 -2.79 29.84
CA GLY A 391 26.91 -4.08 29.86
C GLY A 391 26.90 -4.98 31.10
N ALA A 392 26.56 -6.26 30.89
CA ALA A 392 27.48 -7.39 31.14
C ALA A 392 26.74 -8.71 30.84
N ASN A 393 26.93 -9.23 29.63
CA ASN A 393 26.94 -10.68 29.42
C ASN A 393 28.19 -11.21 30.15
N GLU A 394 28.05 -11.71 31.37
CA GLU A 394 29.08 -12.57 31.99
C GLU A 394 28.44 -13.65 32.87
N ALA A 395 29.24 -14.70 33.06
CA ALA A 395 28.84 -16.08 33.21
C ALA A 395 28.26 -16.47 34.58
N ASN A 396 27.39 -17.49 34.51
CA ASN A 396 26.86 -18.24 35.64
C ASN A 396 27.92 -19.16 36.25
N PRO A 397 28.19 -19.12 37.58
CA PRO A 397 28.93 -20.17 38.26
C PRO A 397 27.99 -21.09 39.06
N LEU A 398 27.92 -22.33 38.58
CA LEU A 398 27.83 -23.61 39.31
C LEU A 398 28.03 -23.53 40.84
N SER A 399 27.08 -23.98 41.69
CA SER A 399 27.01 -25.33 42.32
C SER A 399 26.44 -25.19 43.76
N PRO A 400 26.26 -26.26 44.57
CA PRO A 400 25.52 -27.50 44.34
C PRO A 400 24.59 -27.81 45.55
N THR A 401 23.74 -28.83 45.46
CA THR A 401 23.60 -29.91 46.48
C THR A 401 22.46 -30.86 46.13
N SER A 402 22.88 -32.09 45.83
CA SER A 402 22.09 -33.30 45.68
C SER A 402 21.75 -33.88 47.06
N GLY A 403 20.46 -34.12 47.33
CA GLY A 403 20.01 -35.07 48.34
C GLY A 403 19.47 -36.32 47.67
N GLY A 404 20.11 -37.48 47.89
CA GLY A 404 19.50 -38.79 47.70
C GLY A 404 18.87 -39.30 49.01
N PRO A 405 18.55 -40.59 49.15
CA PRO A 405 18.21 -41.58 48.12
C PRO A 405 16.90 -42.35 48.43
N GLY A 406 16.35 -43.05 47.44
CA GLY A 406 15.26 -44.00 47.60
C GLY A 406 15.36 -45.11 46.56
N ALA A 407 15.36 -46.36 47.04
CA ALA A 407 15.95 -47.54 46.42
C ALA A 407 15.00 -48.39 45.54
N ARG A 408 15.65 -49.37 44.85
CA ARG A 408 15.18 -50.65 44.27
C ARG A 408 14.58 -50.59 42.86
N ALA A 409 15.30 -51.13 41.87
CA ALA A 409 15.42 -52.55 41.45
C ALA A 409 14.22 -52.97 40.57
N GLY A 410 14.34 -53.66 39.45
CA GLY A 410 15.43 -54.31 38.72
C GLY A 410 14.79 -55.02 37.53
N GLY A 411 15.57 -55.34 36.50
CA GLY A 411 15.11 -56.02 35.29
C GLY A 411 15.99 -55.69 34.10
#